data_AF-A0A7X3L3S5-F1
#
_entry.id   AF-A0A7X3L3S5-F1
#
_cell.length_a   1.000
_cell.length_b   1.000
_cell.length_c   1.000
_cell.angle_alpha   90.00
_cell.angle_beta   90.00
_cell.angle_gamma   90.00
#
_symmetry.space_group_name_H-M   'P 1'
#
loop_
_entity.id
_entity.type
_entity.pdbx_description
1 polymer ?
#
loop_
_entity_poly.entity_id
_entity_poly.type
_entity_poly.pdbx_seq_one_letter_code
_entity_poly.pdbx_strand_id
1 'polypeptide(L)'
;METHMADIRYALKHGDKTTTGGTLLATSSFATHHGTPLALEGDIATCPACNADGKVYNDCQPFCTIMGRSALVSGARVHCKCEQRPLVLHSQTDSTVEVQPGRPTPAALKGSRDENIPLTAFHGGPTSNQSENAPPQTATGQREYIEVLILDGRIISPGSQWGHAAIEIDGIVYSRAPTKYHRGSYRDYLIGQTRRPWTDTQGTVRGMHRDGAGFLLWVTTDEKTRMRDELERRVREGAEYGLLSNSCTTNVAEVLAFAGIVSSDPRYFATPVSPKEMFMMLGRSSRLVERRDYKKGWQGGASDNW
;
A
#
# COMPACT_ATOMS: atom_id res chain seq x y z
N MET A 1 -18.26 -39.54 14.79
CA MET A 1 -17.35 -38.62 14.08
C MET A 1 -18.20 -37.86 13.09
N GLU A 2 -18.68 -36.67 13.46
CA GLU A 2 -19.29 -35.75 12.49
C GLU A 2 -18.16 -35.22 11.61
N THR A 3 -18.21 -35.58 10.32
CA THR A 3 -17.38 -34.97 9.29
C THR A 3 -17.80 -33.51 9.16
N HIS A 4 -17.00 -32.60 9.70
CA HIS A 4 -17.18 -31.16 9.50
C HIS A 4 -17.05 -30.89 7.99
N MET A 5 -18.17 -30.70 7.30
CA MET A 5 -18.14 -30.23 5.91
C MET A 5 -17.57 -28.81 5.92
N ALA A 6 -16.50 -28.57 5.16
CA ALA A 6 -15.95 -27.22 4.99
C ALA A 6 -17.01 -26.31 4.34
N ASP A 7 -17.29 -25.15 4.94
CA ASP A 7 -18.12 -24.10 4.32
C ASP A 7 -17.25 -23.41 3.25
N ILE A 8 -17.62 -23.57 1.98
CA ILE A 8 -16.87 -23.05 0.84
C ILE A 8 -17.74 -22.03 0.11
N ARG A 9 -17.19 -20.84 -0.11
CA ARG A 9 -17.90 -19.70 -0.68
C ARG A 9 -17.18 -19.12 -1.90
N TYR A 10 -17.92 -18.44 -2.79
CA TYR A 10 -17.34 -17.87 -4.00
C TYR A 10 -16.65 -16.53 -3.70
N ALA A 11 -15.44 -16.33 -4.23
CA ALA A 11 -14.73 -15.06 -4.08
C ALA A 11 -15.45 -13.93 -4.85
N LEU A 12 -15.53 -12.75 -4.25
CA LEU A 12 -16.11 -11.57 -4.89
C LEU A 12 -15.01 -10.78 -5.62
N LYS A 13 -15.38 -10.13 -6.72
CA LYS A 13 -14.45 -9.39 -7.57
C LYS A 13 -14.99 -8.03 -7.99
N HIS A 14 -14.10 -7.21 -8.55
CA HIS A 14 -14.47 -5.92 -9.13
C HIS A 14 -15.64 -6.10 -10.13
N GLY A 15 -16.66 -5.25 -10.02
CA GLY A 15 -17.80 -5.24 -10.92
C GLY A 15 -18.98 -6.10 -10.46
N ASP A 16 -18.83 -6.92 -9.42
CA ASP A 16 -19.94 -7.69 -8.84
C ASP A 16 -21.09 -6.78 -8.41
N LYS A 17 -22.33 -7.23 -8.66
CA LYS A 17 -23.53 -6.42 -8.46
C LYS A 17 -24.08 -6.59 -7.06
N THR A 18 -24.72 -5.56 -6.53
CA THR A 18 -25.45 -5.65 -5.27
C THR A 18 -26.93 -5.94 -5.51
N THR A 19 -27.64 -6.44 -4.50
CA THR A 19 -29.10 -6.61 -4.56
C THR A 19 -29.88 -5.32 -4.81
N THR A 20 -29.22 -4.17 -4.67
CA THR A 20 -29.80 -2.85 -4.98
C THR A 20 -29.39 -2.31 -6.35
N GLY A 21 -28.74 -3.12 -7.19
CA GLY A 21 -28.22 -2.72 -8.51
C GLY A 21 -26.92 -1.92 -8.47
N GLY A 22 -26.32 -1.76 -7.30
CA GLY A 22 -25.01 -1.13 -7.13
C GLY A 22 -23.87 -2.02 -7.60
N THR A 23 -22.64 -1.51 -7.52
CA THR A 23 -21.44 -2.20 -8.03
C THR A 23 -20.34 -2.20 -6.98
N LEU A 24 -19.71 -3.35 -6.78
CA LEU A 24 -18.53 -3.52 -5.94
C LEU A 24 -17.28 -3.00 -6.65
N LEU A 25 -16.56 -2.11 -5.97
CA LEU A 25 -15.37 -1.43 -6.45
C LEU A 25 -14.15 -2.01 -5.74
N ALA A 26 -13.71 -3.19 -6.19
CA ALA A 26 -12.49 -3.79 -5.68
C ALA A 26 -11.25 -3.01 -6.16
N THR A 27 -10.26 -2.86 -5.28
CA THR A 27 -9.06 -2.04 -5.49
C THR A 27 -7.76 -2.84 -5.45
N SER A 28 -7.82 -4.14 -5.14
CA SER A 28 -6.64 -4.99 -4.99
C SER A 28 -5.98 -5.34 -6.33
N SER A 29 -4.73 -4.95 -6.54
CA SER A 29 -3.91 -5.41 -7.67
C SER A 29 -3.18 -6.74 -7.40
N PHE A 30 -3.22 -7.22 -6.15
CA PHE A 30 -2.40 -8.35 -5.67
C PHE A 30 -3.00 -9.72 -5.94
N ALA A 31 -4.31 -9.79 -6.13
CA ALA A 31 -5.00 -11.04 -6.45
C ALA A 31 -6.09 -10.75 -7.48
N THR A 32 -6.02 -11.46 -8.60
CA THR A 32 -6.98 -11.29 -9.70
C THR A 32 -7.61 -12.63 -10.05
N HIS A 33 -8.84 -12.56 -10.53
CA HIS A 33 -9.55 -13.66 -11.17
C HIS A 33 -9.72 -13.30 -12.64
N HIS A 34 -9.01 -14.01 -13.53
CA HIS A 34 -8.94 -13.74 -14.97
C HIS A 34 -8.67 -12.26 -15.29
N GLY A 35 -7.71 -11.65 -14.61
CA GLY A 35 -7.35 -10.23 -14.79
C GLY A 35 -8.31 -9.23 -14.14
N THR A 36 -9.39 -9.68 -13.49
CA THR A 36 -10.28 -8.83 -12.69
C THR A 36 -9.86 -8.85 -11.22
N PRO A 37 -9.65 -7.69 -10.56
CA PRO A 37 -9.31 -7.63 -9.13
C PRO A 37 -10.26 -8.41 -8.23
N LEU A 38 -9.74 -9.28 -7.36
CA LEU A 38 -10.50 -9.84 -6.24
C LEU A 38 -10.75 -8.75 -5.19
N ALA A 39 -11.91 -8.80 -4.56
CA ALA A 39 -12.32 -7.83 -3.57
C ALA A 39 -11.91 -8.24 -2.16
N LEU A 40 -11.55 -7.26 -1.33
CA LEU A 40 -11.09 -7.46 0.05
C LEU A 40 -11.97 -6.68 1.03
N GLU A 41 -12.09 -7.16 2.27
CA GLU A 41 -12.90 -6.50 3.29
C GLU A 41 -12.55 -5.02 3.45
N GLY A 42 -13.57 -4.16 3.49
CA GLY A 42 -13.41 -2.72 3.50
C GLY A 42 -13.41 -2.05 2.13
N ASP A 43 -13.39 -2.81 1.02
CA ASP A 43 -13.68 -2.28 -0.31
C ASP A 43 -15.11 -1.72 -0.36
N ILE A 44 -15.37 -0.80 -1.30
CA ILE A 44 -16.60 -0.03 -1.35
C ILE A 44 -17.55 -0.60 -2.41
N ALA A 45 -18.85 -0.61 -2.12
CA ALA A 45 -19.88 -0.79 -3.13
C ALA A 45 -20.84 0.39 -3.14
N THR A 46 -21.31 0.75 -4.34
CA THR A 46 -22.38 1.73 -4.49
C THR A 46 -23.72 1.14 -4.07
N CYS A 47 -24.64 1.98 -3.58
CA CYS A 47 -26.00 1.58 -3.24
C CYS A 47 -27.02 2.59 -3.82
N PRO A 48 -27.63 2.27 -4.98
CA PRO A 48 -28.65 3.10 -5.60
C PRO A 48 -29.90 3.29 -4.72
N ALA A 49 -30.24 2.33 -3.86
CA ALA A 49 -31.45 2.39 -3.04
C ALA A 49 -31.42 3.51 -1.99
N CYS A 50 -30.28 3.76 -1.34
CA CYS A 50 -30.13 4.86 -0.39
C CYS A 50 -29.28 6.02 -0.91
N ASN A 51 -28.94 6.00 -2.21
CA ASN A 51 -28.08 6.96 -2.89
C ASN A 51 -26.77 7.27 -2.12
N ALA A 52 -26.14 6.23 -1.59
CA ALA A 52 -24.89 6.32 -0.86
C ALA A 52 -23.97 5.15 -1.24
N ASP A 53 -22.75 5.18 -0.75
CA ASP A 53 -21.79 4.10 -0.80
C ASP A 53 -21.64 3.44 0.58
N GLY A 54 -21.04 2.26 0.60
CA GLY A 54 -20.80 1.54 1.85
C GLY A 54 -19.64 0.58 1.75
N LYS A 55 -18.91 0.42 2.86
CA LYS A 55 -17.89 -0.61 2.99
C LYS A 55 -18.51 -1.99 2.98
N VAL A 56 -17.82 -2.95 2.38
CA VAL A 56 -18.30 -4.32 2.27
C VAL A 56 -17.53 -5.21 3.24
N TYR A 57 -18.26 -6.04 3.98
CA TYR A 57 -17.72 -6.97 4.97
C TYR A 57 -18.40 -8.33 4.88
N ASN A 58 -17.67 -9.38 5.21
CA ASN A 58 -18.22 -10.73 5.28
C ASN A 58 -19.07 -10.91 6.54
N ASP A 59 -19.99 -11.85 6.46
CA ASP A 59 -20.73 -12.42 7.60
C ASP A 59 -20.04 -13.66 8.20
N CYS A 60 -18.87 -14.00 7.68
CA CYS A 60 -18.05 -15.16 8.03
C CYS A 60 -16.57 -14.76 8.11
N GLN A 61 -15.70 -15.69 8.49
CA GLN A 61 -14.25 -15.50 8.51
C GLN A 61 -13.59 -16.34 7.40
N PRO A 62 -13.14 -15.73 6.29
CA PRO A 62 -12.39 -16.42 5.25
C PRO A 62 -10.98 -16.78 5.69
N PHE A 63 -10.48 -17.94 5.27
CA PHE A 63 -9.07 -18.32 5.46
C PHE A 63 -8.12 -17.66 4.45
N CYS A 64 -8.66 -16.98 3.44
CA CYS A 64 -7.89 -16.23 2.46
C CYS A 64 -7.73 -14.77 2.92
N THR A 65 -6.50 -14.38 3.27
CA THR A 65 -6.13 -13.00 3.57
C THR A 65 -5.09 -12.53 2.56
N ILE A 66 -5.31 -11.35 1.97
CA ILE A 66 -4.42 -10.74 0.98
C ILE A 66 -4.01 -9.37 1.54
N MET A 67 -2.71 -9.16 1.75
CA MET A 67 -2.16 -7.93 2.34
C MET A 67 -2.80 -7.55 3.69
N GLY A 68 -3.07 -8.55 4.53
CA GLY A 68 -3.64 -8.35 5.88
C GLY A 68 -5.16 -8.08 5.91
N ARG A 69 -5.85 -8.14 4.76
CA ARG A 69 -7.31 -8.01 4.66
C ARG A 69 -7.94 -9.31 4.17
N SER A 70 -9.04 -9.74 4.80
CA SER A 70 -9.76 -10.94 4.36
C SER A 70 -10.37 -10.75 2.97
N ALA A 71 -10.34 -11.78 2.13
CA ALA A 71 -11.04 -11.78 0.85
C ALA A 71 -12.55 -11.62 1.06
N LEU A 72 -13.22 -10.86 0.20
CA LEU A 72 -14.69 -10.83 0.20
C LEU A 72 -15.23 -12.07 -0.49
N VAL A 73 -16.25 -12.67 0.10
CA VAL A 73 -16.88 -13.91 -0.39
C VAL A 73 -18.39 -13.77 -0.47
N SER A 74 -19.06 -14.67 -1.18
CA SER A 74 -20.52 -14.72 -1.26
C SER A 74 -21.16 -14.69 0.13
N GLY A 75 -22.15 -13.82 0.34
CA GLY A 75 -22.72 -13.52 1.66
C GLY A 75 -22.26 -12.17 2.23
N ALA A 76 -21.21 -11.57 1.67
CA ALA A 76 -20.78 -10.23 2.07
C ALA A 76 -21.84 -9.16 1.83
N ARG A 77 -21.87 -8.17 2.73
CA ARG A 77 -22.90 -7.12 2.75
C ARG A 77 -22.31 -5.73 2.67
N VAL A 78 -23.07 -4.83 2.03
CA VAL A 78 -22.75 -3.41 1.93
C VAL A 78 -23.26 -2.67 3.16
N HIS A 79 -22.36 -2.06 3.93
CA HIS A 79 -22.67 -1.26 5.10
C HIS A 79 -22.97 0.20 4.69
N CYS A 80 -24.03 0.37 3.91
CA CYS A 80 -24.59 1.67 3.54
C CYS A 80 -25.68 2.12 4.54
N LYS A 81 -26.53 3.07 4.14
CA LYS A 81 -27.61 3.64 4.97
C LYS A 81 -28.92 2.83 4.93
N CYS A 82 -29.02 1.77 4.13
CA CYS A 82 -30.21 0.93 4.11
C CYS A 82 -30.39 0.20 5.44
N GLU A 83 -31.63 0.11 5.91
CA GLU A 83 -32.00 -0.67 7.09
C GLU A 83 -31.60 -2.13 6.93
N GLN A 84 -31.99 -2.74 5.80
CA GLN A 84 -31.45 -4.02 5.37
C GLN A 84 -30.22 -3.80 4.49
N ARG A 85 -29.05 -4.17 5.01
CA ARG A 85 -27.78 -4.07 4.29
C ARG A 85 -27.79 -4.94 3.02
N PRO A 86 -27.59 -4.36 1.82
CA PRO A 86 -27.58 -5.09 0.55
C PRO A 86 -26.52 -6.19 0.53
N LEU A 87 -26.80 -7.27 -0.19
CA LEU A 87 -25.82 -8.33 -0.47
C LEU A 87 -25.02 -7.98 -1.71
N VAL A 88 -23.77 -8.45 -1.78
CA VAL A 88 -23.02 -8.53 -3.03
C VAL A 88 -23.24 -9.90 -3.66
N LEU A 89 -23.56 -9.90 -4.95
CA LEU A 89 -23.83 -11.07 -5.77
C LEU A 89 -22.56 -11.43 -6.55
N HIS A 90 -22.07 -12.65 -6.36
CA HIS A 90 -20.91 -13.15 -7.10
C HIS A 90 -21.26 -13.31 -8.59
N SER A 91 -20.43 -12.77 -9.48
CA SER A 91 -20.59 -12.96 -10.93
C SER A 91 -19.90 -14.21 -11.48
N GLN A 92 -19.12 -14.91 -10.64
CA GLN A 92 -18.31 -16.07 -10.99
C GLN A 92 -18.55 -17.24 -10.02
N THR A 93 -18.21 -18.46 -10.42
CA THR A 93 -18.34 -19.69 -9.59
C THR A 93 -17.12 -20.63 -9.62
N ASP A 94 -16.03 -20.23 -10.27
CA ASP A 94 -14.80 -21.02 -10.47
C ASP A 94 -13.66 -20.64 -9.51
N SER A 95 -13.81 -19.56 -8.72
CA SER A 95 -12.92 -19.19 -7.62
C SER A 95 -13.65 -19.26 -6.28
N THR A 96 -13.14 -20.13 -5.40
CA THR A 96 -13.74 -20.44 -4.10
C THR A 96 -12.77 -20.25 -2.94
N VAL A 97 -13.31 -19.98 -1.76
CA VAL A 97 -12.58 -19.73 -0.52
C VAL A 97 -13.29 -20.47 0.61
N GLU A 98 -12.54 -21.24 1.39
CA GLU A 98 -13.03 -21.86 2.63
C GLU A 98 -13.22 -20.79 3.72
N VAL A 99 -14.30 -20.92 4.48
CA VAL A 99 -14.68 -19.98 5.53
C VAL A 99 -15.02 -20.69 6.84
N GLN A 100 -14.85 -19.98 7.96
CA GLN A 100 -15.43 -20.37 9.24
C GLN A 100 -16.74 -19.61 9.49
N PRO A 101 -17.76 -20.26 10.10
CA PRO A 101 -18.99 -19.58 10.49
C PRO A 101 -18.76 -18.58 11.64
N GLY A 102 -19.32 -17.37 11.50
CA GLY A 102 -19.36 -16.36 12.55
C GLY A 102 -18.26 -15.30 12.48
N ARG A 103 -18.60 -14.06 12.90
CA ARG A 103 -17.67 -12.94 13.11
C ARG A 103 -17.76 -12.52 14.59
N PRO A 104 -16.66 -12.27 15.32
CA PRO A 104 -16.73 -11.53 16.58
C PRO A 104 -17.25 -10.11 16.31
N THR A 105 -18.21 -9.62 17.08
CA THR A 105 -18.88 -8.33 16.82
C THR A 105 -17.99 -7.11 17.16
N PRO A 106 -18.21 -5.94 16.49
CA PRO A 106 -17.46 -4.70 16.73
C PRO A 106 -17.63 -4.05 18.12
N ALA A 107 -18.32 -4.68 19.08
CA ALA A 107 -18.54 -4.15 20.42
C ALA A 107 -17.25 -4.11 21.28
N ALA A 108 -16.18 -4.77 20.86
CA ALA A 108 -14.88 -4.76 21.56
C ALA A 108 -14.03 -3.50 21.30
N LEU A 109 -14.54 -2.47 20.60
CA LEU A 109 -13.74 -1.30 20.21
C LEU A 109 -14.27 0.07 20.69
N LYS A 110 -15.39 0.20 21.43
CA LYS A 110 -15.81 1.51 21.98
C LYS A 110 -16.60 1.45 23.31
N GLY A 111 -16.04 2.09 24.34
CA GLY A 111 -16.66 2.50 25.62
C GLY A 111 -15.78 2.06 26.81
N SER A 112 -15.30 2.90 27.74
CA SER A 112 -15.81 4.18 28.22
C SER A 112 -14.67 5.08 28.74
N ARG A 113 -14.78 6.38 28.44
CA ARG A 113 -14.40 7.43 29.39
C ARG A 113 -15.61 7.57 30.31
N ASP A 114 -15.43 7.44 31.62
CA ASP A 114 -16.27 8.12 32.59
C ASP A 114 -15.50 8.32 33.90
N GLU A 115 -15.56 9.56 34.38
CA GLU A 115 -15.04 10.07 35.64
C GLU A 115 -15.88 9.55 36.83
N ASN A 116 -15.20 9.37 37.98
CA ASN A 116 -15.72 9.18 39.34
C ASN A 116 -16.49 7.89 39.67
N ILE A 117 -15.89 7.03 40.54
CA ILE A 117 -16.46 6.46 41.80
C ILE A 117 -15.40 5.53 42.46
N PRO A 118 -15.40 5.37 43.81
CA PRO A 118 -14.22 5.57 44.65
C PRO A 118 -13.49 4.30 45.13
N LEU A 119 -12.25 4.51 45.59
CA LEU A 119 -11.41 3.52 46.27
C LEU A 119 -12.08 3.01 47.57
N THR A 120 -12.27 1.69 47.70
CA THR A 120 -12.00 0.93 48.93
C THR A 120 -11.90 -0.58 48.63
N ALA A 121 -11.01 -1.24 49.35
CA ALA A 121 -10.47 -2.60 49.16
C ALA A 121 -11.39 -3.71 49.75
N PHE A 122 -11.28 -5.01 49.46
CA PHE A 122 -10.23 -6.00 49.78
C PHE A 122 -10.63 -7.36 49.10
N HIS A 123 -9.73 -8.03 48.35
CA HIS A 123 -9.06 -9.33 48.64
C HIS A 123 -9.62 -10.64 48.04
N GLY A 124 -8.71 -11.39 47.39
CA GLY A 124 -8.77 -12.85 47.14
C GLY A 124 -8.38 -13.28 45.71
N GLY A 125 -7.11 -13.65 45.46
CA GLY A 125 -6.54 -14.01 44.13
C GLY A 125 -6.89 -15.41 43.58
N PRO A 126 -6.12 -16.01 42.64
CA PRO A 126 -4.92 -15.52 41.95
C PRO A 126 -5.06 -15.53 40.40
N THR A 127 -4.65 -14.44 39.75
CA THR A 127 -4.32 -14.44 38.32
C THR A 127 -2.97 -13.76 38.15
N SER A 128 -1.91 -14.54 37.88
CA SER A 128 -0.66 -13.97 37.39
C SER A 128 -0.80 -13.70 35.90
N ASN A 129 -1.49 -12.61 35.59
CA ASN A 129 -1.21 -11.81 34.40
C ASN A 129 0.08 -11.03 34.67
N GLN A 130 1.09 -11.26 33.84
CA GLN A 130 2.15 -10.29 33.53
C GLN A 130 2.17 -10.22 32.00
N SER A 131 2.20 -9.09 31.32
CA SER A 131 2.18 -7.68 31.70
C SER A 131 1.94 -6.92 30.39
N GLU A 132 0.79 -6.26 30.27
CA GLU A 132 0.65 -5.11 29.37
C GLU A 132 1.38 -3.95 30.02
N ASN A 133 2.68 -3.86 29.77
CA ASN A 133 3.50 -2.65 29.84
C ASN A 133 4.83 -2.90 29.10
N ALA A 134 4.73 -3.44 27.88
CA ALA A 134 5.86 -3.40 26.96
C ALA A 134 5.87 -2.03 26.26
N PRO A 135 7.02 -1.33 26.22
CA PRO A 135 7.22 -0.20 25.30
C PRO A 135 6.86 -0.61 23.87
N PRO A 136 6.55 0.33 22.95
CA PRO A 136 6.28 0.00 21.55
C PRO A 136 7.39 -0.94 21.07
N GLN A 137 7.02 -2.13 20.59
CA GLN A 137 7.98 -3.18 20.22
C GLN A 137 9.06 -2.56 19.33
N THR A 138 10.22 -2.29 19.93
CA THR A 138 11.42 -1.92 19.20
C THR A 138 11.75 -3.13 18.35
N ALA A 139 11.54 -3.01 17.03
CA ALA A 139 11.96 -4.02 16.07
C ALA A 139 13.43 -4.38 16.34
N THR A 140 13.66 -5.56 16.88
CA THR A 140 14.97 -6.12 17.26
C THR A 140 15.72 -6.70 16.06
N GLY A 141 15.48 -6.16 14.87
CA GLY A 141 16.22 -6.49 13.65
C GLY A 141 17.36 -5.51 13.42
N GLN A 142 18.44 -5.97 12.81
CA GLN A 142 19.50 -5.09 12.31
C GLN A 142 18.86 -4.04 11.37
N ARG A 143 19.10 -2.76 11.67
CA ARG A 143 18.62 -1.67 10.82
C ARG A 143 19.49 -1.61 9.58
N GLU A 144 18.83 -1.68 8.45
CA GLU A 144 19.40 -1.41 7.13
C GLU A 144 18.68 -0.22 6.51
N TYR A 145 19.20 0.26 5.38
CA TYR A 145 18.74 1.50 4.78
C TYR A 145 18.39 1.31 3.31
N ILE A 146 17.38 2.05 2.89
CA ILE A 146 16.95 2.22 1.50
C ILE A 146 16.76 3.71 1.25
N GLU A 147 16.85 4.13 0.00
CA GLU A 147 16.54 5.52 -0.37
C GLU A 147 15.40 5.59 -1.37
N VAL A 148 14.33 6.31 -1.02
CA VAL A 148 13.25 6.63 -1.96
C VAL A 148 13.54 7.95 -2.63
N LEU A 149 13.63 7.95 -3.96
CA LEU A 149 13.95 9.11 -4.78
C LEU A 149 12.67 9.67 -5.40
N ILE A 150 12.36 10.93 -5.09
CA ILE A 150 11.31 11.71 -5.74
C ILE A 150 12.00 12.73 -6.65
N LEU A 151 11.86 12.50 -7.95
CA LEU A 151 12.48 13.28 -9.00
C LEU A 151 11.46 14.16 -9.69
N ASP A 152 11.91 15.35 -9.99
CA ASP A 152 11.03 16.40 -10.37
C ASP A 152 10.63 16.43 -11.85
N GLY A 153 9.50 17.08 -12.16
CA GLY A 153 9.39 17.91 -13.37
C GLY A 153 9.15 19.43 -13.15
N ARG A 154 8.71 19.88 -11.95
CA ARG A 154 8.83 21.20 -11.22
C ARG A 154 8.33 21.06 -9.73
N ILE A 155 9.21 20.82 -8.76
CA ILE A 155 9.02 20.47 -7.32
C ILE A 155 9.10 21.78 -6.52
N ILE A 156 9.54 22.87 -7.17
CA ILE A 156 9.80 24.20 -6.60
C ILE A 156 8.90 25.28 -7.26
N SER A 157 8.04 24.97 -8.24
CA SER A 157 7.10 25.96 -8.83
C SER A 157 5.80 25.31 -9.34
N PRO A 158 4.69 26.07 -9.45
CA PRO A 158 3.33 25.54 -9.48
C PRO A 158 2.88 24.94 -10.82
N GLY A 159 3.69 24.12 -11.48
CA GLY A 159 3.17 23.36 -12.62
C GLY A 159 4.09 22.29 -13.16
N SER A 160 4.01 21.04 -12.68
CA SER A 160 4.49 19.88 -13.44
C SER A 160 3.53 18.72 -13.30
N GLN A 161 3.17 18.10 -14.41
CA GLN A 161 2.05 17.17 -14.42
C GLN A 161 2.42 15.72 -14.07
N TRP A 162 3.70 15.30 -14.03
CA TRP A 162 4.03 13.88 -13.80
C TRP A 162 5.43 13.64 -13.20
N GLY A 163 5.71 14.08 -11.96
CA GLY A 163 6.97 13.74 -11.27
C GLY A 163 7.28 12.22 -11.28
N HIS A 164 8.52 11.84 -11.00
CA HIS A 164 8.99 10.46 -11.11
C HIS A 164 9.47 9.92 -9.77
N ALA A 165 9.10 8.68 -9.43
CA ALA A 165 9.56 8.02 -8.23
C ALA A 165 10.49 6.85 -8.56
N ALA A 166 11.47 6.62 -7.71
CA ALA A 166 12.34 5.46 -7.76
C ALA A 166 12.71 5.02 -6.35
N ILE A 167 13.23 3.81 -6.23
CA ILE A 167 13.72 3.26 -4.97
C ILE A 167 15.12 2.69 -5.19
N GLU A 168 16.04 3.03 -4.30
CA GLU A 168 17.39 2.49 -4.21
C GLU A 168 17.47 1.45 -3.09
N ILE A 169 18.10 0.32 -3.42
CA ILE A 169 18.44 -0.75 -2.48
C ILE A 169 19.84 -1.27 -2.84
N ASP A 170 20.78 -1.17 -1.91
CA ASP A 170 22.15 -1.69 -2.02
C ASP A 170 22.91 -1.25 -3.29
N GLY A 171 22.78 0.03 -3.65
CA GLY A 171 23.40 0.66 -4.82
C GLY A 171 22.64 0.47 -6.13
N ILE A 172 21.52 -0.25 -6.12
CA ILE A 172 20.69 -0.51 -7.30
C ILE A 172 19.41 0.29 -7.22
N VAL A 173 19.14 1.08 -8.27
CA VAL A 173 17.89 1.82 -8.42
C VAL A 173 16.92 1.05 -9.29
N TYR A 174 15.69 0.96 -8.80
CA TYR A 174 14.54 0.42 -9.50
C TYR A 174 13.52 1.54 -9.76
N SER A 175 13.02 1.61 -11.00
CA SER A 175 11.96 2.57 -11.33
C SER A 175 11.21 2.18 -12.60
N ARG A 176 9.91 2.46 -12.66
CA ARG A 176 9.09 2.18 -13.83
C ARG A 176 8.92 3.42 -14.71
N ALA A 177 9.68 3.52 -15.81
CA ALA A 177 9.42 4.49 -16.88
C ALA A 177 8.29 3.97 -17.80
N PRO A 178 7.70 4.75 -18.72
CA PRO A 178 6.68 4.22 -19.64
C PRO A 178 7.18 3.07 -20.51
N THR A 179 8.41 3.17 -21.02
CA THR A 179 8.95 2.24 -22.03
C THR A 179 9.76 1.08 -21.44
N LYS A 180 10.18 1.16 -20.17
CA LYS A 180 10.96 0.09 -19.52
C LYS A 180 10.84 0.12 -18.01
N TYR A 181 11.01 -1.03 -17.39
CA TYR A 181 11.39 -1.14 -15.99
C TYR A 181 12.91 -0.89 -15.88
N HIS A 182 13.29 0.22 -15.27
CA HIS A 182 14.69 0.56 -15.02
C HIS A 182 15.21 -0.25 -13.83
N ARG A 183 16.41 -0.81 -14.03
CA ARG A 183 17.29 -1.39 -13.02
C ARG A 183 18.70 -0.92 -13.36
N GLY A 184 19.40 -0.28 -12.43
CA GLY A 184 20.73 0.26 -12.72
C GLY A 184 21.44 0.86 -11.52
N SER A 185 22.65 1.35 -11.76
CA SER A 185 23.48 2.03 -10.74
C SER A 185 22.79 3.27 -10.21
N TYR A 186 22.80 3.43 -8.88
CA TYR A 186 22.29 4.63 -8.20
C TYR A 186 22.92 5.92 -8.73
N ARG A 187 24.25 5.94 -8.85
CA ARG A 187 24.99 7.12 -9.29
C ARG A 187 24.62 7.51 -10.72
N ASP A 188 24.61 6.53 -11.62
CA ASP A 188 24.31 6.77 -13.04
C ASP A 188 22.86 7.19 -13.24
N TYR A 189 21.95 6.61 -12.45
CA TYR A 189 20.55 7.01 -12.46
C TYR A 189 20.40 8.47 -12.03
N LEU A 190 20.94 8.88 -10.87
CA LEU A 190 20.83 10.27 -10.41
C LEU A 190 21.50 11.27 -11.35
N ILE A 191 22.70 10.96 -11.89
CA ILE A 191 23.37 11.81 -12.89
C ILE A 191 22.48 11.94 -14.14
N GLY A 192 21.92 10.84 -14.64
CA GLY A 192 21.02 10.86 -15.79
C GLY A 192 19.74 11.68 -15.54
N GLN A 193 19.22 11.68 -14.32
CA GLN A 193 18.00 12.43 -13.99
C GLN A 193 18.28 13.92 -13.79
N THR A 194 19.45 14.30 -13.27
CA THR A 194 19.76 15.69 -12.90
C THR A 194 20.51 16.48 -13.98
N ARG A 195 21.32 15.82 -14.81
CA ARG A 195 22.12 16.47 -15.86
C ARG A 195 21.24 17.00 -16.99
N ARG A 196 21.69 18.09 -17.64
CA ARG A 196 21.07 18.60 -18.86
C ARG A 196 21.17 17.56 -19.99
N PRO A 197 20.17 17.43 -20.87
CA PRO A 197 20.37 16.73 -22.13
C PRO A 197 21.57 17.36 -22.85
N TRP A 198 22.43 16.52 -23.41
CA TRP A 198 23.53 16.96 -24.26
C TRP A 198 23.62 16.05 -25.48
N THR A 199 24.21 16.55 -26.56
CA THR A 199 24.46 15.76 -27.77
C THR A 199 25.96 15.53 -27.87
N ASP A 200 26.38 14.29 -28.06
CA ASP A 200 27.75 13.93 -28.42
C ASP A 200 27.81 13.31 -29.82
N THR A 201 29.00 12.88 -30.24
CA THR A 201 29.24 12.29 -31.56
C THR A 201 28.49 10.98 -31.81
N GLN A 202 27.88 10.37 -30.77
CA GLN A 202 27.05 9.17 -30.86
C GLN A 202 25.53 9.46 -30.75
N GLY A 203 25.14 10.72 -30.55
CA GLY A 203 23.74 11.17 -30.54
C GLY A 203 23.35 11.96 -29.29
N THR A 204 22.05 12.19 -29.09
CA THR A 204 21.52 12.92 -27.91
C THR A 204 21.50 12.00 -26.68
N VAL A 205 22.25 12.36 -25.65
CA VAL A 205 22.29 11.66 -24.36
C VAL A 205 21.15 12.15 -23.44
N ARG A 206 20.52 11.18 -22.78
CA ARG A 206 19.25 11.29 -22.02
C ARG A 206 19.38 11.95 -20.64
N GLY A 207 19.94 13.16 -20.55
CA GLY A 207 19.80 13.98 -19.33
C GLY A 207 18.35 14.47 -19.18
N MET A 208 17.74 14.37 -17.99
CA MET A 208 16.35 14.83 -17.75
C MET A 208 16.24 16.21 -17.10
N HIS A 209 17.36 16.77 -16.63
CA HIS A 209 17.47 18.08 -15.98
C HIS A 209 16.47 18.33 -14.83
N ARG A 210 16.41 17.40 -13.87
CA ARG A 210 15.50 17.42 -12.72
C ARG A 210 16.22 17.81 -11.45
N ASP A 211 15.49 18.41 -10.51
CA ASP A 211 15.88 18.36 -9.10
C ASP A 211 15.37 17.03 -8.51
N GLY A 212 15.99 16.58 -7.43
CA GLY A 212 15.62 15.35 -6.74
C GLY A 212 15.58 15.55 -5.23
N ALA A 213 14.69 14.80 -4.59
CA ALA A 213 14.69 14.63 -3.15
C ALA A 213 14.77 13.14 -2.82
N GLY A 214 15.79 12.76 -2.06
CA GLY A 214 15.96 11.44 -1.49
C GLY A 214 15.45 11.37 -0.06
N PHE A 215 14.78 10.28 0.27
CA PHE A 215 14.32 9.97 1.62
C PHE A 215 15.02 8.70 2.06
N LEU A 216 16.04 8.83 2.91
CA LEU A 216 16.74 7.70 3.49
C LEU A 216 15.87 7.13 4.61
N LEU A 217 15.42 5.89 4.46
CA LEU A 217 14.54 5.21 5.40
C LEU A 217 15.25 4.04 6.05
N TRP A 218 14.99 3.79 7.33
CA TRP A 218 15.44 2.56 7.98
C TRP A 218 14.40 1.44 7.80
N VAL A 219 14.89 0.24 7.51
CA VAL A 219 14.12 -1.00 7.37
C VAL A 219 14.85 -2.13 8.11
N THR A 220 14.16 -3.23 8.38
CA THR A 220 14.80 -4.48 8.82
C THR A 220 15.37 -5.24 7.63
N THR A 221 16.28 -6.18 7.88
CA THR A 221 16.85 -7.04 6.83
C THR A 221 15.82 -7.86 6.06
N ASP A 222 14.80 -8.37 6.76
CA ASP A 222 13.71 -9.13 6.13
C ASP A 222 12.85 -8.24 5.24
N GLU A 223 12.52 -7.03 5.72
CA GLU A 223 11.82 -6.01 4.92
C GLU A 223 12.62 -5.68 3.66
N LYS A 224 13.91 -5.35 3.80
CA LYS A 224 14.78 -5.00 2.66
C LYS A 224 14.87 -6.14 1.63
N THR A 225 14.99 -7.37 2.10
CA THR A 225 15.09 -8.55 1.23
C THR A 225 13.81 -8.76 0.44
N ARG A 226 12.64 -8.74 1.09
CA ARG A 226 11.34 -8.86 0.41
C ARG A 226 11.11 -7.75 -0.62
N MET A 227 11.49 -6.52 -0.27
CA MET A 227 11.40 -5.38 -1.18
C MET A 227 12.28 -5.58 -2.42
N ARG A 228 13.53 -6.02 -2.22
CA ARG A 228 14.47 -6.32 -3.32
C ARG A 228 13.95 -7.43 -4.22
N ASP A 229 13.51 -8.54 -3.64
CA ASP A 229 13.05 -9.71 -4.39
C ASP A 229 11.82 -9.39 -5.25
N GLU A 230 10.88 -8.60 -4.73
CA GLU A 230 9.72 -8.17 -5.51
C GLU A 230 10.12 -7.24 -6.67
N LEU A 231 11.03 -6.29 -6.44
CA LEU A 231 11.50 -5.40 -7.50
C LEU A 231 12.24 -6.18 -8.60
N GLU A 232 13.08 -7.15 -8.24
CA GLU A 232 13.76 -8.03 -9.20
C GLU A 232 12.77 -8.93 -9.95
N ARG A 233 11.70 -9.40 -9.29
CA ARG A 233 10.61 -10.13 -9.96
C ARG A 233 9.93 -9.24 -11.00
N ARG A 234 9.59 -7.99 -10.67
CA ARG A 234 8.95 -7.03 -11.60
C ARG A 234 9.84 -6.67 -12.78
N VAL A 235 11.15 -6.52 -12.56
CA VAL A 235 12.12 -6.30 -13.64
C VAL A 235 12.15 -7.49 -14.60
N ARG A 236 12.15 -8.73 -14.08
CA ARG A 236 12.11 -9.95 -14.90
C ARG A 236 10.80 -10.12 -15.66
N GLU A 237 9.68 -9.79 -15.03
CA GLU A 237 8.35 -9.87 -15.64
C GLU A 237 8.17 -8.84 -16.75
N GLY A 238 8.71 -7.62 -16.57
CA GLY A 238 8.67 -6.59 -17.60
C GLY A 238 7.26 -6.12 -17.98
N ALA A 239 6.27 -6.29 -17.08
CA ALA A 239 4.86 -5.98 -17.33
C ALA A 239 4.65 -4.56 -17.88
N GLU A 240 3.62 -4.37 -18.71
CA GLU A 240 3.32 -3.09 -19.37
C GLU A 240 2.99 -1.96 -18.38
N TYR A 241 3.23 -0.72 -18.81
CA TYR A 241 3.08 0.46 -17.97
C TYR A 241 1.61 0.78 -17.77
N GLY A 242 1.20 1.01 -16.52
CA GLY A 242 -0.16 1.42 -16.18
C GLY A 242 -0.13 2.62 -15.26
N LEU A 243 -0.76 3.73 -15.67
CA LEU A 243 -0.84 4.96 -14.88
C LEU A 243 -1.42 4.77 -13.47
N LEU A 244 -2.31 3.79 -13.31
CA LEU A 244 -3.03 3.50 -12.06
C LEU A 244 -2.55 2.21 -11.36
N SER A 245 -1.62 1.47 -11.96
CA SER A 245 -1.23 0.12 -11.49
C SER A 245 0.28 -0.09 -11.54
N ASN A 246 0.89 -0.06 -12.72
CA ASN A 246 2.33 -0.26 -12.94
C ASN A 246 3.03 1.04 -13.35
N SER A 247 2.93 2.07 -12.51
CA SER A 247 3.58 3.38 -12.69
C SER A 247 4.80 3.51 -11.77
N CYS A 248 5.64 4.52 -11.99
CA CYS A 248 6.79 4.77 -11.11
C CYS A 248 6.39 4.93 -9.62
N THR A 249 5.33 5.69 -9.33
CA THR A 249 4.90 5.97 -7.96
C THR A 249 4.12 4.81 -7.33
N THR A 250 3.26 4.13 -8.09
CA THR A 250 2.53 2.97 -7.56
C THR A 250 3.46 1.81 -7.23
N ASN A 251 4.49 1.56 -8.06
CA ASN A 251 5.50 0.55 -7.77
C ASN A 251 6.25 0.81 -6.46
N VAL A 252 6.68 2.05 -6.24
CA VAL A 252 7.37 2.43 -5.01
C VAL A 252 6.44 2.32 -3.80
N ALA A 253 5.19 2.79 -3.92
CA ALA A 253 4.21 2.73 -2.84
C ALA A 253 3.89 1.28 -2.42
N GLU A 254 3.72 0.38 -3.40
CA GLU A 254 3.44 -1.03 -3.14
C GLU A 254 4.61 -1.73 -2.44
N VAL A 255 5.85 -1.45 -2.85
CA VAL A 255 7.03 -2.06 -2.24
C VAL A 255 7.26 -1.55 -0.82
N LEU A 256 7.00 -0.26 -0.56
CA LEU A 256 7.03 0.31 0.79
C LEU A 256 5.99 -0.29 1.72
N ALA A 257 4.82 -0.69 1.19
CA ALA A 257 3.77 -1.31 1.97
C ALA A 257 4.18 -2.68 2.56
N PHE A 258 5.10 -3.43 1.93
CA PHE A 258 5.63 -4.66 2.53
C PHE A 258 6.38 -4.44 3.84
N ALA A 259 6.94 -3.24 4.02
CA ALA A 259 7.62 -2.81 5.24
C ALA A 259 6.69 -2.03 6.19
N GLY A 260 5.39 -1.99 5.91
CA GLY A 260 4.42 -1.18 6.65
C GLY A 260 4.68 0.33 6.56
N ILE A 261 5.44 0.78 5.56
CA ILE A 261 5.75 2.20 5.36
C ILE A 261 4.64 2.83 4.53
N VAL A 262 3.89 3.74 5.16
CA VAL A 262 2.80 4.47 4.51
C VAL A 262 3.37 5.62 3.66
N SER A 263 3.16 5.57 2.35
CA SER A 263 3.68 6.54 1.39
C SER A 263 2.58 7.32 0.63
N SER A 264 1.33 7.23 1.08
CA SER A 264 0.16 7.96 0.56
C SER A 264 -0.82 8.20 1.71
N ASP A 265 -1.62 9.26 1.68
CA ASP A 265 -2.60 9.52 2.75
C ASP A 265 -3.76 8.52 2.60
N PRO A 266 -3.98 7.63 3.59
CA PRO A 266 -5.02 6.61 3.50
C PRO A 266 -6.46 7.18 3.54
N ARG A 267 -6.61 8.49 3.75
CA ARG A 267 -7.89 9.22 3.75
C ARG A 267 -8.15 9.98 2.45
N TYR A 268 -7.12 10.20 1.63
CA TYR A 268 -7.26 10.82 0.31
C TYR A 268 -7.44 9.75 -0.75
N PHE A 269 -8.64 9.68 -1.32
CA PHE A 269 -9.06 8.69 -2.33
C PHE A 269 -8.58 9.03 -3.76
N ALA A 270 -7.56 9.89 -3.91
CA ALA A 270 -7.06 10.29 -5.22
C ALA A 270 -6.10 9.21 -5.74
N THR A 271 -6.62 8.20 -6.40
CA THR A 271 -5.82 7.40 -7.33
C THR A 271 -5.54 8.24 -8.59
N PRO A 272 -4.29 8.28 -9.10
CA PRO A 272 -3.10 7.59 -8.60
C PRO A 272 -2.34 8.36 -7.51
N VAL A 273 -1.59 7.62 -6.66
CA VAL A 273 -0.64 8.20 -5.70
C VAL A 273 0.32 9.12 -6.45
N SER A 274 0.28 10.40 -6.12
CA SER A 274 1.13 11.39 -6.80
C SER A 274 2.52 11.45 -6.16
N PRO A 275 3.59 11.75 -6.91
CA PRO A 275 4.92 11.98 -6.35
C PRO A 275 4.94 13.05 -5.24
N LYS A 276 4.07 14.08 -5.38
CA LYS A 276 3.92 15.14 -4.39
C LYS A 276 3.33 14.62 -3.08
N GLU A 277 2.34 13.74 -3.16
CA GLU A 277 1.75 13.09 -1.99
C GLU A 277 2.78 12.18 -1.30
N MET A 278 3.48 11.35 -2.08
CA MET A 278 4.54 10.50 -1.58
C MET A 278 5.63 11.30 -0.88
N PHE A 279 6.08 12.41 -1.47
CA PHE A 279 7.02 13.34 -0.84
C PHE A 279 6.54 13.82 0.55
N MET A 280 5.28 14.23 0.66
CA MET A 280 4.72 14.71 1.94
C MET A 280 4.63 13.59 2.99
N MET A 281 4.25 12.38 2.57
CA MET A 281 4.08 11.25 3.49
C MET A 281 5.41 10.68 3.97
N LEU A 282 6.39 10.56 3.07
CA LEU A 282 7.74 10.14 3.43
C LEU A 282 8.41 11.12 4.40
N GLY A 283 8.20 12.43 4.21
CA GLY A 283 8.67 13.46 5.12
C GLY A 283 8.09 13.37 6.55
N ARG A 284 7.01 12.62 6.75
CA ARG A 284 6.35 12.39 8.05
C ARG A 284 6.55 10.98 8.58
N SER A 285 7.27 10.12 7.85
CA SER A 285 7.48 8.74 8.23
C SER A 285 8.34 8.66 9.48
N SER A 286 7.94 7.86 10.47
CA SER A 286 8.78 7.49 11.62
C SER A 286 10.00 6.66 11.22
N ARG A 287 10.03 6.19 9.96
CA ARG A 287 11.13 5.45 9.35
C ARG A 287 12.17 6.37 8.69
N LEU A 288 11.88 7.66 8.57
CA LEU A 288 12.79 8.64 7.96
C LEU A 288 14.02 8.87 8.84
N VAL A 289 15.19 8.73 8.25
CA VAL A 289 16.49 8.98 8.86
C VAL A 289 17.01 10.35 8.40
N GLU A 290 16.97 10.61 7.10
CA GLU A 290 17.52 11.82 6.49
C GLU A 290 16.74 12.14 5.21
N ARG A 291 16.56 13.44 4.93
CA ARG A 291 16.13 13.94 3.62
C ARG A 291 17.34 14.51 2.89
N ARG A 292 17.57 14.08 1.65
CA ARG A 292 18.69 14.50 0.81
C ARG A 292 18.19 15.30 -0.39
N ASP A 293 18.77 16.45 -0.65
CA ASP A 293 18.43 17.25 -1.82
C ASP A 293 19.50 17.08 -2.92
N TYR A 294 19.08 16.79 -4.15
CA TYR A 294 19.94 16.64 -5.32
C TYR A 294 19.59 17.72 -6.36
N LYS A 295 20.46 18.71 -6.54
CA LYS A 295 20.19 19.78 -7.53
C LYS A 295 20.43 19.31 -8.97
N LYS A 296 19.77 20.00 -9.90
CA LYS A 296 20.07 19.93 -11.33
C LYS A 296 21.57 20.04 -11.59
N GLY A 297 22.10 19.07 -12.33
CA GLY A 297 23.51 18.99 -12.68
C GLY A 297 24.39 18.27 -11.65
N TRP A 298 23.81 17.55 -10.69
CA TRP A 298 24.55 16.70 -9.76
C TRP A 298 25.44 15.67 -10.50
N GLN A 299 26.70 15.53 -10.08
CA GLN A 299 27.73 14.67 -10.73
C GLN A 299 28.32 13.60 -9.79
N GLY A 300 27.75 13.45 -8.59
CA GLY A 300 28.29 12.65 -7.50
C GLY A 300 28.68 13.50 -6.29
N GLY A 301 28.80 12.85 -5.13
CA GLY A 301 29.17 13.47 -3.86
C GLY A 301 28.01 13.59 -2.88
N ALA A 302 28.20 14.43 -1.87
CA ALA A 302 27.19 14.84 -0.89
C ALA A 302 25.87 15.28 -1.52
N SER A 303 24.77 15.16 -0.78
CA SER A 303 23.57 15.94 -1.08
C SER A 303 23.76 17.40 -0.65
N ASP A 304 23.00 18.33 -1.24
CA ASP A 304 23.17 19.78 -1.06
C ASP A 304 22.75 20.31 0.32
N ASN A 305 22.35 19.42 1.23
CA ASN A 305 21.95 19.70 2.61
C ASN A 305 22.97 19.19 3.65
N TRP A 306 24.22 18.93 3.22
CA TRP A 306 25.36 18.77 4.12
C TRP A 306 25.97 20.11 4.51
#